data_AF-M4WXC7-F1
#
_entry.id   AF-M4WXC7-F1
#
_cell.length_a   1.000
_cell.length_b   1.000
_cell.length_c   1.000
_cell.angle_alpha   90.00
_cell.angle_beta   90.00
_cell.angle_gamma   90.00
#
_symmetry.space_group_name_H-M   'P 1'
#
loop_
_entity.id
_entity.type
_entity.pdbx_description
1 polymer ?
#
loop_
_entity_poly.entity_id
_entity_poly.type
_entity_poly.pdbx_seq_one_letter_code
_entity_poly.pdbx_strand_id
1 'polypeptide(L)'
;MLLAVISGCSLFGPKVDVDRLTLDVASKANGDSPIAVDFVAVQDADLLKLLSAMSAKQWFSDREQYRRDYQKQLSVWSLELVPGQFMEARDFPLAGKPAAGLLVFAGYNTPGAHRMRLEQQPNVWLRFDSREMRLLSADEH
;
A
#
# COMPACT_ATOMS: atom_id res chain seq x y z
N MET A 1 11.83 -15.33 -46.49
CA MET A 1 12.41 -14.80 -45.24
C MET A 1 11.26 -14.20 -44.45
N LEU A 2 10.66 -14.97 -43.54
CA LEU A 2 9.51 -14.54 -42.73
C LEU A 2 10.06 -13.80 -41.50
N LEU A 3 9.84 -12.48 -41.41
CA LEU A 3 10.14 -11.73 -40.19
C LEU A 3 9.00 -11.93 -39.19
N ALA A 4 9.23 -12.76 -38.17
CA ALA A 4 8.39 -12.82 -36.98
C ALA A 4 8.72 -11.63 -36.08
N VAL A 5 7.82 -10.64 -36.01
CA VAL A 5 7.90 -9.53 -35.07
C VAL A 5 7.42 -10.05 -33.72
N ILE A 6 8.37 -10.43 -32.85
CA ILE A 6 8.07 -10.76 -31.46
C ILE A 6 7.90 -9.43 -30.73
N SER A 7 6.68 -8.88 -30.73
CA SER A 7 6.27 -7.91 -29.71
C SER A 7 6.24 -8.68 -28.39
N GLY A 8 7.37 -8.73 -27.70
CA GLY A 8 7.49 -9.26 -26.35
C GLY A 8 6.68 -8.41 -25.39
N CYS A 9 5.35 -8.63 -25.37
CA CYS A 9 4.52 -8.18 -24.27
C CYS A 9 4.97 -8.95 -23.03
N SER A 10 5.15 -8.23 -21.93
CA SER A 10 5.44 -8.76 -20.60
C SER A 10 4.62 -10.03 -20.34
N LEU A 11 5.24 -11.20 -20.43
CA LEU A 11 4.61 -12.50 -20.14
C LEU A 11 4.22 -12.66 -18.66
N PHE A 12 4.60 -11.68 -17.84
CA PHE A 12 4.27 -11.60 -16.43
C PHE A 12 3.35 -10.39 -16.22
N GLY A 13 2.16 -10.64 -15.66
CA GLY A 13 1.21 -9.58 -15.29
C GLY A 13 1.79 -8.62 -14.24
N PRO A 14 1.11 -7.51 -13.95
CA PRO A 14 1.59 -6.54 -12.98
C PRO A 14 1.71 -7.21 -11.60
N LYS A 15 2.75 -6.81 -10.88
CA LYS A 15 3.11 -7.31 -9.55
C LYS A 15 3.52 -6.13 -8.70
N VAL A 16 3.49 -6.30 -7.39
CA VAL A 16 4.02 -5.32 -6.44
C VAL A 16 5.53 -5.16 -6.65
N ASP A 17 5.94 -3.98 -7.08
CA ASP A 17 7.34 -3.57 -7.31
C ASP A 17 7.82 -2.68 -6.16
N VAL A 18 7.79 -3.18 -4.92
CA VAL A 18 8.32 -2.47 -3.74
C VAL A 18 9.27 -3.43 -3.04
N ASP A 19 10.56 -3.11 -3.05
CA ASP A 19 11.61 -3.90 -2.41
C ASP A 19 11.93 -3.34 -1.03
N ARG A 20 12.03 -2.00 -0.92
CA ARG A 20 12.32 -1.30 0.32
C ARG A 20 11.20 -0.34 0.68
N LEU A 21 10.75 -0.45 1.92
CA LEU A 21 9.76 0.44 2.51
C LEU A 21 10.32 1.10 3.77
N THR A 22 10.40 2.42 3.76
CA THR A 22 10.73 3.23 4.94
C THR A 22 9.45 3.84 5.51
N LEU A 23 9.20 3.63 6.79
CA LEU A 23 8.09 4.21 7.54
C LEU A 23 8.66 5.17 8.59
N ASP A 24 8.41 6.46 8.40
CA ASP A 24 8.83 7.54 9.29
C ASP A 24 7.60 8.12 10.00
N VAL A 25 7.47 7.86 11.29
CA VAL A 25 6.30 8.25 12.08
C VAL A 25 6.68 9.44 12.95
N ALA A 26 6.03 10.59 12.71
CA ALA A 26 6.27 11.79 13.49
C ALA A 26 5.98 11.57 14.98
N SER A 27 6.70 12.24 15.88
CA SER A 27 6.49 12.10 17.33
C SER A 27 5.09 12.47 17.81
N LYS A 28 4.37 13.30 17.04
CA LYS A 28 2.97 13.72 17.28
C LYS A 28 1.97 13.07 16.33
N ALA A 29 2.34 11.96 15.69
CA ALA A 29 1.48 11.27 14.73
C ALA A 29 0.13 10.88 15.36
N ASN A 30 -0.95 11.03 14.58
CA ASN A 30 -2.32 10.71 14.99
C ASN A 30 -2.75 11.23 16.38
N GLY A 31 -2.25 12.42 16.77
CA GLY A 31 -2.53 13.00 18.08
C GLY A 31 -1.96 12.17 19.24
N ASP A 32 -0.69 11.78 19.14
CA ASP A 32 0.03 10.96 20.13
C ASP A 32 -0.59 9.56 20.33
N SER A 33 -1.22 9.01 19.28
CA SER A 33 -1.85 7.68 19.31
C SER A 33 -1.25 6.77 18.24
N PRO A 34 -1.25 5.43 18.43
CA PRO A 34 -0.87 4.49 17.38
C PRO A 34 -1.73 4.63 16.11
N ILE A 35 -1.17 4.22 14.97
CA ILE A 35 -1.84 4.21 13.67
C ILE A 35 -1.88 2.76 13.16
N ALA A 36 -3.08 2.21 13.00
CA ALA A 36 -3.25 0.97 12.25
C ALA A 36 -2.98 1.24 10.77
N VAL A 37 -2.07 0.49 10.16
CA VAL A 37 -1.73 0.61 8.74
C VAL A 37 -1.89 -0.74 8.06
N ASP A 38 -2.69 -0.78 7.01
CA ASP A 38 -2.85 -1.95 6.15
C ASP A 38 -2.29 -1.64 4.76
N PHE A 39 -1.30 -2.42 4.33
CA PHE A 39 -0.87 -2.51 2.95
C PHE A 39 -1.69 -3.59 2.26
N VAL A 40 -2.31 -3.27 1.13
CA VAL A 40 -3.29 -4.12 0.44
C VAL A 40 -2.91 -4.26 -1.03
N ALA A 41 -2.33 -5.41 -1.37
CA ALA A 41 -2.09 -5.79 -2.77
C ALA A 41 -3.37 -6.38 -3.37
N VAL A 42 -3.87 -5.78 -4.45
CA VAL A 42 -5.13 -6.13 -5.09
C VAL A 42 -4.86 -6.66 -6.50
N GLN A 43 -5.27 -7.89 -6.77
CA GLN A 43 -5.05 -8.54 -8.07
C GLN A 43 -6.02 -8.09 -9.16
N ASP A 44 -7.28 -7.88 -8.81
CA ASP A 44 -8.34 -7.54 -9.75
C ASP A 44 -8.52 -6.01 -9.87
N ALA A 45 -8.70 -5.52 -11.09
CA ALA A 45 -8.77 -4.09 -11.37
C ALA A 45 -10.10 -3.44 -10.89
N ASP A 46 -11.21 -4.18 -10.96
CA ASP A 46 -12.50 -3.69 -10.49
C ASP A 46 -12.56 -3.65 -8.96
N LEU A 47 -11.99 -4.68 -8.32
CA LEU A 47 -11.79 -4.67 -6.87
C LEU A 47 -10.87 -3.54 -6.43
N LEU A 48 -9.79 -3.29 -7.16
CA LEU A 48 -8.89 -2.17 -6.88
C LEU A 48 -9.64 -0.83 -6.96
N LYS A 49 -10.48 -0.64 -7.98
CA LYS A 49 -11.31 0.56 -8.15
C LYS A 49 -12.30 0.72 -6.99
N LEU A 50 -12.94 -0.37 -6.58
CA LEU A 50 -13.85 -0.39 -5.44
C LEU A 50 -13.13 0.02 -4.15
N LEU A 51 -12.01 -0.62 -3.82
CA LEU A 51 -11.25 -0.32 -2.60
C LEU A 51 -10.62 1.09 -2.62
N SER A 52 -10.21 1.57 -3.79
CA SER A 52 -9.68 2.94 -3.96
C SER A 52 -10.72 4.03 -3.70
N ALA A 53 -12.01 3.70 -3.73
CA ALA A 53 -13.08 4.65 -3.41
C ALA A 53 -13.34 4.77 -1.90
N MET A 54 -12.87 3.81 -1.09
CA MET A 54 -13.16 3.76 0.35
C MET A 54 -12.28 4.72 1.15
N SER A 55 -12.78 5.22 2.27
CA SER A 55 -11.92 5.76 3.32
C SER A 55 -11.24 4.65 4.11
N ALA A 56 -10.14 4.94 4.79
CA ALA A 56 -9.51 4.00 5.72
C ALA A 56 -10.48 3.54 6.81
N LYS A 57 -11.35 4.42 7.30
CA LYS A 57 -12.38 4.06 8.28
C LYS A 57 -13.32 2.96 7.76
N GLN A 58 -13.75 3.08 6.52
CA GLN A 58 -14.59 2.04 5.88
C GLN A 58 -13.79 0.74 5.69
N TRP A 59 -12.54 0.84 5.20
CA TRP A 59 -11.67 -0.33 5.10
C TRP A 59 -11.53 -1.06 6.43
N PHE A 60 -11.15 -0.38 7.52
CA PHE A 60 -10.93 -1.05 8.81
C PHE A 60 -12.21 -1.62 9.44
N SER A 61 -13.38 -1.04 9.13
CA SER A 61 -14.68 -1.61 9.50
C SER A 61 -14.95 -2.95 8.80
N ASP A 62 -14.65 -3.00 7.50
CA ASP A 62 -15.14 -4.08 6.64
C ASP A 62 -14.04 -5.06 6.19
N ARG A 63 -12.77 -4.80 6.53
CA ARG A 63 -11.58 -5.51 5.99
C ARG A 63 -11.66 -7.02 6.13
N GLU A 64 -12.23 -7.49 7.22
CA GLU A 64 -12.29 -8.92 7.52
C GLU A 64 -13.35 -9.62 6.66
N GLN A 65 -14.41 -8.91 6.26
CA GLN A 65 -15.34 -9.38 5.23
C GLN A 65 -14.65 -9.43 3.86
N TYR A 66 -13.95 -8.36 3.45
CA TYR A 66 -13.21 -8.34 2.18
C TYR A 66 -12.14 -9.44 2.10
N ARG A 67 -11.39 -9.67 3.18
CA ARG A 67 -10.39 -10.75 3.23
C ARG A 67 -11.02 -12.12 3.02
N ARG A 68 -12.22 -12.36 3.56
CA ARG A 68 -12.93 -13.63 3.37
C ARG A 68 -13.54 -13.78 1.98
N ASP A 69 -14.10 -12.72 1.43
CA ASP A 69 -14.77 -12.76 0.12
C ASP A 69 -13.76 -12.82 -1.03
N TYR A 70 -12.57 -12.24 -0.85
CA TYR A 70 -11.55 -12.08 -1.88
C TYR A 70 -10.21 -12.72 -1.51
N GLN A 71 -10.21 -13.84 -0.78
CA GLN A 71 -9.00 -14.52 -0.26
C GLN A 71 -7.88 -14.72 -1.29
N LYS A 72 -8.25 -15.05 -2.53
CA LYS A 72 -7.29 -15.30 -3.61
C LYS A 72 -6.85 -14.04 -4.36
N GLN A 73 -7.54 -12.92 -4.16
CA GLN A 73 -7.37 -11.68 -4.91
C GLN A 73 -6.79 -10.54 -4.06
N LEU A 74 -6.85 -10.66 -2.73
CA LEU A 74 -6.28 -9.71 -1.77
C LEU A 74 -5.14 -10.36 -0.97
N SER A 75 -4.01 -9.67 -0.91
CA SER A 75 -2.98 -9.92 0.10
C SER A 75 -2.83 -8.68 0.97
N VAL A 76 -2.90 -8.86 2.29
CA VAL A 76 -2.90 -7.75 3.24
C VAL A 76 -1.80 -7.95 4.27
N TRP A 77 -0.95 -6.94 4.43
CA TRP A 77 0.02 -6.85 5.51
C TRP A 77 -0.37 -5.71 6.45
N SER A 78 -0.61 -6.07 7.71
CA SER A 78 -1.11 -5.16 8.75
C SER A 78 0.00 -4.83 9.74
N LEU A 79 0.07 -3.57 10.11
CA LEU A 79 1.00 -3.01 11.08
C LEU A 79 0.27 -2.10 12.06
N GLU A 80 0.83 -1.96 13.25
CA GLU A 80 0.51 -0.88 14.17
C GLU A 80 1.76 -0.01 14.32
N LEU A 81 1.68 1.24 13.87
CA LEU A 81 2.77 2.20 13.93
C LEU A 81 2.62 3.09 15.16
N VAL A 82 3.69 3.25 15.93
CA VAL A 82 3.69 4.08 17.14
C VAL A 82 4.36 5.44 16.90
N PRO A 83 3.91 6.53 17.55
CA PRO A 83 4.54 7.85 17.38
C PRO A 83 6.04 7.84 17.66
N GLY A 84 6.82 8.47 16.77
CA GLY A 84 8.29 8.52 16.85
C GLY A 84 9.01 7.28 16.31
N GLN A 85 8.28 6.28 15.81
CA GLN A 85 8.87 5.10 15.20
C GLN A 85 9.51 5.43 13.85
N PHE A 86 10.70 4.88 13.63
CA PHE A 86 11.34 4.82 12.32
C PHE A 86 11.63 3.36 12.00
N MET A 87 11.14 2.87 10.87
CA MET A 87 11.31 1.47 10.47
C MET A 87 11.67 1.36 8.99
N GLU A 88 12.62 0.48 8.68
CA GLU A 88 12.92 0.04 7.32
C GLU A 88 12.56 -1.43 7.16
N ALA A 89 11.70 -1.75 6.18
CA ALA A 89 11.44 -3.11 5.74
C ALA A 89 12.17 -3.34 4.41
N ARG A 90 13.24 -4.15 4.46
CA ARG A 90 14.04 -4.54 3.28
C ARG A 90 13.51 -5.78 2.57
N ASP A 91 12.66 -6.54 3.25
CA ASP A 91 11.93 -7.69 2.72
C ASP A 91 10.43 -7.37 2.83
N PHE A 92 9.95 -6.43 2.01
CA PHE A 92 8.54 -6.04 2.05
C PHE A 92 7.63 -7.27 1.80
N PRO A 93 6.72 -7.65 2.73
CA PRO A 93 6.04 -8.95 2.64
C PRO A 93 5.14 -9.16 1.42
N LEU A 94 4.76 -8.08 0.74
CA LEU A 94 3.94 -8.13 -0.47
C LEU A 94 4.78 -8.01 -1.75
N ALA A 95 6.10 -7.86 -1.66
CA ALA A 95 7.00 -7.76 -2.81
C ALA A 95 6.79 -8.95 -3.78
N GLY A 96 6.69 -8.64 -5.07
CA GLY A 96 6.52 -9.63 -6.14
C GLY A 96 5.15 -10.33 -6.18
N LYS A 97 4.22 -10.05 -5.26
CA LYS A 97 2.85 -10.58 -5.34
C LYS A 97 2.16 -10.03 -6.60
N PRO A 98 1.43 -10.86 -7.37
CA PRO A 98 0.60 -10.36 -8.46
C PRO A 98 -0.37 -9.31 -7.93
N ALA A 99 -0.47 -8.16 -8.60
CA ALA A 99 -1.33 -7.07 -8.19
C ALA A 99 -1.57 -6.09 -9.35
N ALA A 100 -2.82 -5.72 -9.59
CA ALA A 100 -3.18 -4.55 -10.38
C ALA A 100 -2.81 -3.23 -9.66
N GLY A 101 -2.67 -3.27 -8.32
CA GLY A 101 -2.20 -2.14 -7.54
C GLY A 101 -1.97 -2.45 -6.07
N LEU A 102 -1.24 -1.55 -5.40
CA LEU A 102 -0.97 -1.58 -3.97
C LEU A 102 -1.62 -0.36 -3.32
N LEU A 103 -2.51 -0.60 -2.37
CA LEU A 103 -3.13 0.44 -1.55
C LEU A 103 -2.51 0.46 -0.15
N VAL A 104 -2.48 1.63 0.46
CA VAL A 104 -2.18 1.82 1.88
C VAL A 104 -3.38 2.50 2.52
N PHE A 105 -3.87 1.94 3.62
CA PHE A 105 -4.89 2.55 4.47
C PHE A 105 -4.28 2.86 5.83
N ALA A 106 -4.44 4.09 6.31
CA ALA A 106 -3.95 4.53 7.61
C ALA A 106 -5.12 4.95 8.51
N GLY A 107 -5.23 4.34 9.69
CA GLY A 107 -6.32 4.52 10.63
C GLY A 107 -6.19 5.79 11.47
N TYR A 108 -6.21 6.96 10.83
CA TYR A 108 -6.21 8.25 11.54
C TYR A 108 -7.55 8.51 12.25
N ASN A 109 -7.46 9.19 13.41
CA ASN A 109 -8.61 9.63 14.20
C ASN A 109 -9.32 10.86 13.62
N THR A 110 -8.69 11.54 12.66
CA THR A 110 -9.26 12.69 11.96
C THR A 110 -10.18 12.25 10.81
N PRO A 111 -11.19 13.06 10.45
CA PRO A 111 -11.96 12.83 9.22
C PRO A 111 -11.05 12.90 7.99
N GLY A 112 -11.22 11.97 7.05
CA GLY A 112 -10.46 11.96 5.81
C GLY A 112 -10.48 10.62 5.11
N ALA A 113 -9.99 10.59 3.88
CA ALA A 113 -9.90 9.34 3.14
C ALA A 113 -8.77 8.46 3.67
N HIS A 114 -7.63 9.05 4.06
CA HIS A 114 -6.49 8.37 4.71
C HIS A 114 -6.03 7.11 4.00
N ARG A 115 -6.08 7.17 2.67
CA ARG A 115 -5.65 6.10 1.77
C ARG A 115 -4.76 6.66 0.68
N MET A 116 -3.90 5.82 0.13
CA MET A 116 -3.04 6.14 -0.99
C MET A 116 -2.85 4.90 -1.85
N ARG A 117 -2.79 5.09 -3.16
CA ARG A 117 -2.28 4.07 -4.07
C ARG A 117 -0.79 4.33 -4.24
N LEU A 118 0.03 3.32 -3.96
CA LEU A 118 1.46 3.39 -4.21
C LEU A 118 1.73 3.11 -5.68
N GLU A 119 2.63 3.90 -6.26
CA GLU A 119 3.16 3.63 -7.59
C GLU A 119 4.08 2.41 -7.54
N GLN A 120 4.30 1.78 -8.70
CA GLN A 120 5.22 0.65 -8.82
C GLN A 120 6.65 1.20 -8.85
N GLN A 121 7.28 1.29 -7.68
CA GLN A 121 8.63 1.79 -7.50
C GLN A 121 9.38 1.02 -6.40
N PRO A 122 10.63 0.57 -6.64
CA PRO A 122 11.34 -0.32 -5.72
C PRO A 122 11.56 0.26 -4.31
N ASN A 123 11.66 1.59 -4.18
CA ASN A 123 11.88 2.25 -2.90
C ASN A 123 10.71 3.18 -2.58
N VAL A 124 10.05 2.94 -1.46
CA VAL A 124 8.92 3.75 -0.98
C VAL A 124 9.26 4.31 0.41
N TRP A 125 9.11 5.62 0.58
CA TRP A 125 9.22 6.26 1.90
C TRP A 125 7.89 6.92 2.27
N LEU A 126 7.22 6.38 3.27
CA LEU A 126 6.01 6.96 3.82
C LEU A 126 6.30 7.71 5.12
N ARG A 127 5.83 8.94 5.19
CA ARG A 127 5.79 9.73 6.41
C ARG A 127 4.38 9.76 6.97
N PHE A 128 4.25 9.50 8.26
CA PHE A 128 2.99 9.55 9.00
C PHE A 128 3.02 10.73 9.97
N ASP A 129 2.28 11.78 9.65
CA ASP A 129 2.20 12.99 10.47
C ASP A 129 0.99 12.96 11.40
N SER A 130 0.65 14.09 12.00
CA SER A 130 -0.44 14.20 12.99
C SER A 130 -1.83 13.89 12.42
N ARG A 131 -2.07 14.13 11.13
CA ARG A 131 -3.40 14.03 10.52
C ARG A 131 -3.43 13.35 9.15
N GLU A 132 -2.29 13.11 8.54
CA GLU A 132 -2.18 12.61 7.18
C GLU A 132 -0.89 11.82 6.99
N MET A 133 -0.91 10.90 6.03
CA MET A 133 0.27 10.22 5.53
C MET A 133 0.68 10.79 4.18
N ARG A 134 1.99 10.82 3.92
CA ARG A 134 2.57 11.40 2.71
C ARG A 134 3.65 10.48 2.17
N LEU A 135 3.71 10.37 0.84
CA LEU A 135 4.85 9.77 0.16
C LEU A 135 5.94 10.83 0.09
N LEU A 136 7.13 10.52 0.59
CA LEU A 136 8.31 11.32 0.34
C LEU A 136 8.91 10.82 -0.97
N SER A 137 9.10 11.72 -1.94
CA SER A 137 9.69 11.39 -3.23
C SER A 137 11.04 10.71 -3.02
N ALA A 138 11.27 9.58 -3.68
CA ALA A 138 12.56 8.87 -3.66
C ALA A 138 13.62 9.53 -4.56
N ASP A 139 13.32 10.71 -5.13
CA ASP A 139 14.19 11.50 -6.02
C ASP A 139 15.06 12.50 -5.24
N GLU A 140 15.79 12.02 -4.24
CA GLU A 140 17.01 12.70 -3.79
C GLU A 140 17.97 11.59 -3.37
N HIS A 141 18.79 11.11 -4.31
CA HIS A 141 20.22 10.77 -4.21
C HIS A 141 20.74 10.24 -5.55
#